data_AF-A0A948AXM7-F1
#
_entry.id   AF-A0A948AXM7-F1
#
_cell.length_a   1.000
_cell.length_b   1.000
_cell.length_c   1.000
_cell.angle_alpha   90.00
_cell.angle_beta   90.00
_cell.angle_gamma   90.00
#
_symmetry.space_group_name_H-M   'P 1'
#
loop_
_entity.id
_entity.type
_entity.pdbx_description
1 polymer ?
#
loop_
_entity_poly.entity_id
_entity_poly.type
_entity_poly.pdbx_seq_one_letter_code
_entity_poly.pdbx_strand_id
1 'polypeptide(L)' 'MQRYNFNDIFRENADGTLTPKRTIQLGAATLGSSVTFGQGVSFGGVNIFQFKGADIAGEEDSGVLVIKGFYQ' A
#
# COMPACT_ATOMS: atom_id res chain seq x y z
N MET A 1 11.63 9.95 6.98
CA MET A 1 10.64 8.85 6.84
C MET A 1 9.44 9.15 7.73
N GLN A 2 8.24 9.11 7.15
CA GLN A 2 7.00 9.34 7.87
C GLN A 2 6.22 8.03 8.02
N ARG A 3 5.45 7.92 9.11
CA ARG A 3 4.56 6.80 9.41
C ARG A 3 3.15 7.14 8.95
N TYR A 4 2.52 6.20 8.27
CA TYR A 4 1.14 6.29 7.80
C TYR A 4 0.37 5.08 8.29
N ASN A 5 -0.87 5.27 8.71
CA ASN A 5 -1.71 4.12 9.02
C ASN A 5 -2.03 3.36 7.73
N PHE A 6 -2.09 2.02 7.80
CA PHE A 6 -2.50 1.20 6.66
C PHE A 6 -3.80 1.69 6.01
N ASN A 7 -4.80 2.06 6.84
CA ASN A 7 -6.11 2.48 6.38
C ASN A 7 -6.09 3.90 5.76
N ASP A 8 -5.03 4.68 5.93
CA ASP A 8 -4.89 5.97 5.23
C ASP A 8 -4.40 5.77 3.80
N ILE A 9 -3.66 4.69 3.55
CA ILE A 9 -3.05 4.40 2.26
C ILE A 9 -3.91 3.45 1.44
N PHE A 10 -4.58 2.50 2.09
CA PHE A 10 -5.39 1.49 1.44
C PHE A 10 -6.84 1.53 1.91
N ARG A 11 -7.75 1.22 1.00
CA ARG A 11 -9.15 0.91 1.29
C ARG A 11 -9.39 -0.56 1.00
N GLU A 12 -10.01 -1.24 1.94
CA GLU A 12 -10.61 -2.56 1.71
C GLU A 12 -12.01 -2.40 1.13
N ASN A 13 -12.28 -3.04 0.00
CA ASN A 13 -13.58 -3.04 -0.65
C ASN A 13 -14.46 -4.18 -0.06
N ALA A 14 -15.76 -4.13 -0.32
CA ALA A 14 -16.73 -5.09 0.24
C ALA A 14 -16.47 -6.54 -0.17
N ASP A 15 -15.79 -6.77 -1.30
CA ASP A 15 -15.39 -8.08 -1.79
C ASP A 15 -14.05 -8.58 -1.20
N GLY A 16 -13.47 -7.82 -0.26
CA GLY A 16 -12.20 -8.15 0.40
C GLY A 16 -10.96 -7.80 -0.43
N THR A 17 -11.11 -7.11 -1.57
CA THR A 17 -9.96 -6.57 -2.32
C THR A 17 -9.42 -5.28 -1.72
N LEU A 18 -8.18 -4.91 -2.05
CA LEU A 18 -7.55 -3.67 -1.63
C LEU A 18 -7.38 -2.72 -2.81
N THR A 19 -7.65 -1.44 -2.56
CA THR A 19 -7.40 -0.33 -3.50
C THR A 19 -6.57 0.75 -2.79
N PRO A 20 -5.46 1.23 -3.36
CA PRO A 20 -4.76 2.40 -2.84
C PRO A 20 -5.67 3.63 -2.87
N LYS A 21 -5.66 4.45 -1.82
CA LYS A 21 -6.39 5.73 -1.78
C LYS A 21 -5.64 6.84 -2.52
N ARG A 22 -4.37 6.60 -2.85
CA ARG A 22 -3.44 7.52 -3.53
C ARG A 22 -2.43 6.73 -4.35
N THR A 23 -1.68 7.40 -5.22
CA THR A 23 -0.57 6.77 -5.94
C THR A 23 0.53 6.38 -4.98
N ILE A 24 0.92 5.11 -5.01
CA ILE A 24 2.00 4.54 -4.21
C ILE A 24 3.03 3.86 -5.09
N GLN A 25 4.25 3.76 -4.61
CA GLN A 25 5.28 2.93 -5.21
C GLN A 25 5.79 1.92 -4.18
N LEU A 26 5.79 0.64 -4.55
CA LEU A 26 6.30 -0.46 -3.73
C LEU A 26 7.27 -1.30 -4.55
N GLY A 27 8.56 -1.19 -4.24
CA GLY A 27 9.62 -1.73 -5.07
C GLY A 27 9.62 -1.09 -6.47
N ALA A 28 9.50 -1.91 -7.51
CA ALA A 28 9.41 -1.48 -8.90
C ALA A 28 7.96 -1.25 -9.40
N ALA A 29 6.96 -1.55 -8.56
CA ALA A 29 5.55 -1.39 -8.93
C ALA A 29 5.00 -0.04 -8.48
N THR A 30 4.36 0.67 -9.40
CA THR A 30 3.59 1.89 -9.10
C THR A 30 2.10 1.59 -9.23
N LEU A 31 1.36 1.82 -8.14
CA LEU A 31 -0.07 1.52 -8.05
C LEU A 31 -0.84 2.82 -7.83
N GLY A 32 -1.76 3.12 -8.73
CA GLY A 32 -2.68 4.25 -8.61
C GLY A 32 -3.97 3.87 -7.89
N SER A 33 -4.80 4.86 -7.61
CA SER A 33 -6.11 4.68 -6.97
C SER A 33 -7.15 3.95 -7.82
N SER A 34 -6.86 3.70 -9.10
CA SER A 34 -7.70 2.89 -9.99
C SER A 34 -7.33 1.41 -9.99
N VAL A 35 -6.24 1.03 -9.32
CA VAL A 35 -5.79 -0.36 -9.25
C VAL A 35 -6.40 -1.03 -8.03
N THR A 36 -7.07 -2.15 -8.26
CA THR A 36 -7.61 -3.00 -7.19
C THR A 36 -6.98 -4.37 -7.30
N PHE A 37 -6.55 -4.92 -6.16
CA PHE A 37 -5.89 -6.22 -6.12
C PHE A 37 -6.47 -7.10 -5.00
N GLY A 38 -6.61 -8.38 -5.31
CA GLY A 38 -7.15 -9.39 -4.40
C GLY A 38 -6.09 -10.03 -3.50
N GLN A 39 -6.56 -10.84 -2.55
CA GLN A 39 -5.68 -11.63 -1.70
C GLN A 39 -4.78 -12.54 -2.54
N GLY A 40 -3.49 -12.60 -2.16
CA GLY A 40 -2.48 -13.41 -2.86
C GLY A 40 -1.64 -12.65 -3.90
N VAL A 41 -1.97 -11.39 -4.20
CA VAL A 41 -1.10 -10.53 -5.02
C VAL A 41 0.06 -10.01 -4.17
N SER A 42 1.28 -10.30 -4.61
CA SER A 42 2.52 -9.84 -3.97
C SER A 42 3.25 -8.86 -4.89
N PHE A 43 3.71 -7.74 -4.33
CA PHE A 43 4.48 -6.73 -5.05
C PHE A 43 5.91 -6.76 -4.53
N GLY A 44 6.87 -7.14 -5.39
CA GLY A 44 8.26 -7.32 -4.97
C GLY A 44 8.42 -8.37 -3.85
N GLY A 45 7.57 -9.40 -3.83
CA GLY A 45 7.55 -10.44 -2.80
C GLY A 45 6.81 -10.06 -1.51
N VAL A 46 6.27 -8.85 -1.41
CA VAL A 46 5.52 -8.37 -0.24
C VAL A 46 4.01 -8.57 -0.46
N ASN A 47 3.37 -9.35 0.41
CA ASN A 47 1.92 -9.49 0.43
C ASN A 47 1.30 -8.42 1.34
N ILE A 48 0.73 -7.37 0.75
CA ILE A 48 0.17 -6.21 1.46
C ILE A 48 -0.93 -6.62 2.45
N PHE A 49 -1.68 -7.69 2.18
CA PHE A 49 -2.77 -8.17 3.05
C PHE A 49 -2.28 -8.62 4.43
N GLN A 50 -1.01 -9.02 4.57
CA GLN A 50 -0.44 -9.43 5.86
C GLN A 50 -0.15 -8.25 6.79
N PHE A 51 -0.16 -7.03 6.26
CA PHE A 51 0.17 -5.81 6.99
C PHE A 51 -1.06 -4.94 7.25
N LYS A 52 -2.28 -5.50 7.13
CA LYS A 52 -3.50 -4.80 7.54
C LYS A 52 -3.38 -4.37 9.01
N GLY A 53 -3.60 -3.08 9.25
CA GLY A 53 -3.46 -2.47 10.58
C GLY A 53 -2.03 -2.14 11.00
N ALA A 54 -1.01 -2.46 10.19
CA ALA A 54 0.36 -2.06 10.43
C ALA A 54 0.60 -0.58 10.08
N ASP A 55 1.68 -0.01 10.62
CA ASP A 55 2.19 1.27 10.17
C ASP A 55 3.07 1.11 8.92
N ILE A 56 2.84 1.97 7.94
CA ILE A 56 3.59 2.04 6.69
C ILE A 56 4.65 3.13 6.83
N ALA A 57 5.92 2.75 6.67
CA ALA A 57 6.98 3.72 6.49
C ALA A 57 7.02 4.14 5.02
N GLY A 58 6.81 5.43 4.77
CA GLY A 58 6.81 5.98 3.43
C GLY A 58 7.54 7.31 3.32
N GLU A 59 7.84 7.66 2.08
CA GLU A 59 8.43 8.93 1.68
C GLU A 59 7.62 9.50 0.52
N GLU A 60 7.28 10.78 0.62
CA GLU A 60 6.60 11.52 -0.43
C GLU A 60 7.62 11.95 -1.48
N ASP A 61 7.42 11.52 -2.73
CA ASP A 61 8.18 12.01 -3.87
C ASP A 61 7.21 12.41 -4.97
N SER A 62 7.13 13.71 -5.25
CA SER A 62 6.36 14.26 -6.38
C SER A 62 4.88 13.81 -6.41
N GLY A 63 4.27 13.63 -5.23
CA GLY A 63 2.88 13.19 -5.06
C GLY A 63 2.68 11.66 -5.00
N VAL A 64 3.75 10.89 -5.20
CA VAL A 64 3.77 9.44 -5.04
C VAL A 64 4.30 9.09 -3.65
N LEU A 65 3.58 8.23 -2.93
CA LEU A 65 4.08 7.68 -1.68
C LEU A 65 4.94 6.46 -1.95
N VAL A 66 6.26 6.61 -1.82
CA VAL A 66 7.21 5.51 -1.92
C VAL A 66 7.23 4.74 -0.62
N ILE A 67 6.66 3.52 -0.63
CA ILE A 67 6.65 2.63 0.53
C ILE A 67 8.04 2.02 0.70
N LYS A 68 8.60 2.18 1.90
CA LYS A 68 9.93 1.69 2.27
C LYS A 68 9.86 0.49 3.24
N GLY A 69 8.75 0.30 3.94
CA GLY A 69 8.54 -0.85 4.81
C GLY A 69 7.22 -0.82 5.57
N PHE A 70 6.91 -1.94 6.23
CA PHE A 70 5.74 -2.14 7.08
C PHE A 70 6.20 -2.52 8.48
N TYR A 71 5.56 -1.97 9.51
CA TYR A 71 5.98 -2.11 10.91
C TYR A 71 4.74 -2.32 11.78
N GLN A 72 4.85 -3.22 12.76
CA GLN A 72 3.82 -3.49 13.76
C GLN A 72 4.13 -2.78 15.08
#